data_AF-A0A6B0HPG2-F1
#
_entry.id   AF-A0A6B0HPG2-F1
#
_cell.length_a   1.000
_cell.length_b   1.000
_cell.length_c   1.000
_cell.angle_alpha   90.00
_cell.angle_beta   90.00
_cell.angle_gamma   90.00
#
_symmetry.space_group_name_H-M   'P 1'
#
loop_
_entity.id
_entity.type
_entity.pdbx_description
1 polymer ?
#
loop_
_entity_poly.entity_id
_entity_poly.type
_entity_poly.pdbx_seq_one_letter_code
_entity_poly.pdbx_strand_id
1 'polypeptide(L)'
;MVSPHDNWEDVEDGYRNGNIGVFVEPAYIEDEGGVLYSRVGVTESDTNAYLVSYQSGLETGYGSHKELINFEDPRAAWEYANLVTHYLEYGSDEDLSISELQGRSDPTEDTWHPKGVVSEMRAEEVMRKMLGHYEFRLNDALKASEVVGK
;
A
#
# COMPACT_ATOMS: atom_id res chain seq x y z
N MET A 1 -1.40 -16.29 -1.75
CA MET A 1 -1.91 -15.03 -1.17
C MET A 1 -1.43 -14.97 0.26
N VAL A 2 -0.95 -13.83 0.71
CA VAL A 2 -0.54 -13.60 2.11
C VAL A 2 -1.78 -13.18 2.88
N SER A 3 -1.98 -13.65 4.10
CA SER A 3 -3.15 -13.25 4.90
C SER A 3 -2.96 -11.85 5.46
N PRO A 4 -4.00 -11.01 5.58
CA PRO A 4 -3.89 -9.68 6.19
C PRO A 4 -3.79 -9.76 7.72
N HIS A 5 -3.75 -8.60 8.39
CA HIS A 5 -3.98 -8.50 9.84
C HIS A 5 -5.32 -9.15 10.24
N ASP A 6 -5.41 -9.78 11.41
CA ASP A 6 -6.57 -10.60 11.86
C ASP A 6 -7.92 -9.87 11.89
N ASN A 7 -7.91 -8.53 11.95
CA ASN A 7 -9.11 -7.68 11.93
C ASN A 7 -9.59 -7.36 10.51
N TRP A 8 -8.86 -7.81 9.49
CA TRP A 8 -9.15 -7.56 8.08
C TRP A 8 -9.62 -8.83 7.40
N GLU A 9 -10.56 -8.67 6.49
CA GLU A 9 -11.10 -9.73 5.65
C GLU A 9 -10.31 -9.80 4.34
N ASP A 10 -9.98 -11.02 3.92
CA ASP A 10 -9.42 -11.31 2.60
C ASP A 10 -10.55 -11.31 1.56
N VAL A 11 -10.42 -10.45 0.55
CA VAL A 11 -11.39 -10.30 -0.56
C VAL A 11 -10.69 -10.45 -1.90
N GLU A 12 -11.46 -10.64 -2.97
CA GLU A 12 -10.92 -10.98 -4.31
C GLU A 12 -9.82 -10.02 -4.80
N ASP A 13 -9.97 -8.74 -4.52
CA ASP A 13 -9.12 -7.65 -5.01
C ASP A 13 -8.26 -6.98 -3.93
N GLY A 14 -8.21 -7.54 -2.71
CA GLY A 14 -7.44 -6.93 -1.63
C GLY A 14 -7.86 -7.37 -0.24
N TYR A 15 -7.79 -6.43 0.70
CA TYR A 15 -8.17 -6.62 2.10
C TYR A 15 -9.13 -5.52 2.54
N ARG A 16 -10.11 -5.86 3.38
CA ARG A 16 -11.09 -4.88 3.90
C ARG A 16 -11.22 -4.94 5.41
N ASN A 17 -11.42 -3.78 6.04
CA ASN A 17 -11.87 -3.67 7.43
C ASN A 17 -13.02 -2.65 7.49
N GLY A 18 -14.25 -3.15 7.54
CA GLY A 18 -15.45 -2.31 7.55
C GLY A 18 -15.49 -1.34 6.37
N ASN A 19 -15.39 -0.04 6.66
CA ASN A 19 -15.54 1.03 5.67
C ASN A 19 -14.24 1.39 4.92
N ILE A 20 -13.14 0.68 5.19
CA ILE A 20 -11.83 0.92 4.56
C ILE A 20 -11.29 -0.35 3.89
N GLY A 21 -10.40 -0.18 2.92
CA GLY A 21 -9.82 -1.26 2.15
C GLY A 21 -8.43 -0.93 1.58
N VAL A 22 -7.63 -1.97 1.37
CA VAL A 22 -6.35 -1.92 0.66
C VAL A 22 -6.47 -2.87 -0.52
N PHE A 23 -6.33 -2.34 -1.74
CA PHE A 23 -6.62 -3.07 -2.98
C PHE A 23 -5.37 -3.24 -3.82
N VAL A 24 -5.31 -4.35 -4.55
CA VAL A 24 -4.26 -4.67 -5.51
C VAL A 24 -4.89 -4.85 -6.88
N GLU A 25 -4.58 -3.95 -7.81
CA GLU A 25 -5.18 -3.94 -9.14
C GLU A 25 -4.12 -4.02 -10.24
N PRO A 26 -4.33 -4.80 -11.31
CA PRO A 26 -3.47 -4.77 -12.49
C PRO A 26 -3.48 -3.38 -13.11
N ALA A 27 -2.28 -2.90 -13.46
CA ALA A 27 -2.07 -1.58 -14.02
C ALA A 27 -1.09 -1.62 -15.19
N TYR A 28 -1.23 -0.62 -16.06
CA TYR A 28 -0.23 -0.26 -17.06
C TYR A 28 0.33 1.12 -16.74
N ILE A 29 1.63 1.18 -16.46
CA ILE A 29 2.36 2.41 -16.13
C ILE A 29 3.41 2.66 -17.21
N GLU A 30 3.39 3.84 -17.79
CA GLU A 30 4.35 4.28 -18.83
C GLU A 30 4.98 5.61 -18.44
N ASP A 31 6.30 5.72 -18.58
CA ASP A 31 7.03 6.98 -18.42
C ASP A 31 7.37 7.55 -19.79
N GLU A 32 6.71 8.65 -20.16
CA GLU A 32 7.00 9.40 -21.37
C GLU A 32 7.62 10.76 -21.01
N GLY A 33 8.96 10.81 -21.01
CA GLY A 33 9.69 12.07 -20.82
C GLY A 33 9.56 12.65 -19.40
N GLY A 34 9.42 11.80 -18.38
CA GLY A 34 9.27 12.20 -16.98
C GLY A 34 7.82 12.43 -16.56
N VAL A 35 6.86 12.17 -17.45
CA VAL A 35 5.42 12.15 -17.15
C VAL A 35 4.97 10.71 -17.06
N LEU A 36 4.43 10.33 -15.90
CA LEU A 36 3.88 9.00 -15.69
C LEU A 36 2.42 8.96 -16.15
N TYR A 37 2.12 8.06 -17.06
CA TYR A 37 0.77 7.71 -17.48
C TYR A 37 0.37 6.39 -16.81
N SER A 38 -0.79 6.37 -16.16
CA SER A 38 -1.33 5.17 -15.52
C SER A 38 -2.70 4.80 -16.10
N ARG A 39 -2.92 3.50 -16.26
CA ARG A 39 -4.23 2.88 -16.48
C ARG A 39 -4.38 1.75 -15.49
N VAL A 40 -5.43 1.80 -14.67
CA VAL A 40 -5.73 0.80 -13.62
C VAL A 40 -6.89 -0.06 -14.08
N GLY A 41 -6.93 -1.33 -13.63
CA GLY A 41 -7.96 -2.29 -14.03
C GLY A 41 -7.79 -2.77 -15.47
N VAL A 42 -6.54 -2.79 -15.96
CA VAL A 42 -6.23 -3.34 -17.29
C VAL A 42 -6.30 -4.87 -17.25
N THR A 43 -6.39 -5.50 -18.42
CA THR A 43 -6.35 -6.96 -18.49
C THR A 43 -4.97 -7.48 -18.11
N GLU A 44 -4.89 -8.72 -17.61
CA GLU A 44 -3.61 -9.39 -17.31
C GLU A 44 -2.63 -9.37 -18.50
N SER A 45 -3.14 -9.49 -19.74
CA SER A 45 -2.29 -9.43 -20.95
C SER A 45 -1.70 -8.05 -21.24
N ASP A 46 -2.31 -6.99 -20.72
CA ASP A 46 -1.86 -5.61 -20.87
C ASP A 46 -1.19 -5.08 -19.59
N THR A 47 -1.02 -5.92 -18.57
CA THR A 47 -0.49 -5.52 -17.26
C THR A 47 1.03 -5.46 -17.29
N ASN A 48 1.61 -4.35 -16.81
CA ASN A 48 3.04 -4.25 -16.55
C ASN A 48 3.38 -3.88 -15.09
N ALA A 49 2.35 -3.65 -14.27
CA ALA A 49 2.48 -3.34 -12.86
C ALA A 49 1.21 -3.71 -12.09
N TYR A 50 1.31 -3.73 -10.77
CA TYR A 50 0.21 -3.95 -9.83
C TYR A 50 0.17 -2.76 -8.88
N LEU A 51 -0.89 -1.97 -8.97
CA LEU A 51 -1.14 -0.83 -8.12
C LEU A 51 -1.67 -1.32 -6.77
N VAL A 52 -1.00 -0.91 -5.70
CA VAL A 52 -1.56 -0.98 -4.35
C VAL A 52 -2.18 0.37 -4.01
N SER A 53 -3.45 0.35 -3.65
CA SER A 53 -4.22 1.55 -3.30
C SER A 53 -4.94 1.39 -1.97
N TYR A 54 -5.23 2.53 -1.34
CA TYR A 54 -6.07 2.64 -0.17
C TYR A 54 -7.41 3.28 -0.55
N GLN A 55 -8.50 2.74 -0.01
CA GLN A 55 -9.83 3.33 -0.16
C GLN A 55 -10.53 3.42 1.19
N SER A 56 -11.14 4.56 1.47
CA SER A 56 -12.07 4.76 2.59
C SER A 56 -13.49 4.97 2.07
N GLY A 57 -14.50 4.96 2.94
CA GLY A 57 -15.88 5.27 2.55
C GLY A 57 -16.55 4.22 1.66
N LEU A 58 -16.12 2.96 1.73
CA LEU A 58 -16.65 1.85 0.93
C LEU A 58 -18.17 1.67 1.05
N GLU A 59 -18.73 1.93 2.24
CA GLU A 59 -20.17 1.75 2.50
C GLU A 59 -20.99 3.02 2.23
N THR A 60 -20.34 4.18 2.18
CA THR A 60 -21.02 5.48 2.14
C THR A 60 -21.02 6.11 0.75
N GLY A 61 -20.12 5.69 -0.14
CA GLY A 61 -19.94 6.27 -1.46
C GLY A 61 -19.27 7.66 -1.47
N TYR A 62 -18.90 8.20 -0.31
CA TYR A 62 -18.20 9.48 -0.15
C TYR A 62 -16.72 9.29 0.25
N GLY A 63 -16.13 8.21 -0.23
CA GLY A 63 -14.80 7.75 0.10
C GLY A 63 -13.65 8.53 -0.54
N SER A 64 -12.45 8.37 0.03
CA SER A 64 -11.21 8.74 -0.63
C SER A 64 -10.59 7.51 -1.28
N HIS A 65 -10.02 7.67 -2.47
CA HIS A 65 -9.12 6.71 -3.09
C HIS A 65 -7.72 7.32 -3.16
N LYS A 66 -6.71 6.59 -2.68
CA LYS A 66 -5.32 7.02 -2.60
C LYS A 66 -4.41 5.93 -3.17
N GLU A 67 -3.72 6.24 -4.24
CA GLU A 67 -2.63 5.40 -4.73
C GLU A 67 -1.47 5.40 -3.72
N LEU A 68 -0.93 4.21 -3.43
CA LEU A 68 0.23 4.07 -2.55
C LEU A 68 1.48 3.79 -3.36
N ILE A 69 1.47 2.73 -4.17
CA ILE A 69 2.68 2.23 -4.82
C ILE A 69 2.36 1.28 -5.99
N ASN A 70 3.25 1.21 -6.98
CA ASN A 70 3.14 0.26 -8.10
C ASN A 70 4.31 -0.74 -8.06
N PHE A 71 4.03 -2.03 -8.16
CA PHE A 71 5.04 -3.09 -8.23
C PHE A 71 4.99 -3.82 -9.57
N GLU A 72 6.13 -4.25 -10.10
CA GLU A 72 6.17 -5.14 -11.26
C GLU A 72 5.68 -6.55 -10.91
N ASP A 73 6.06 -7.06 -9.74
CA ASP A 73 5.71 -8.41 -9.26
C ASP A 73 4.38 -8.37 -8.45
N PRO A 74 3.34 -9.14 -8.85
CA PRO A 74 2.09 -9.21 -8.09
C PRO A 74 2.30 -9.69 -6.67
N ARG A 75 3.27 -10.58 -6.44
CA ARG A 75 3.57 -11.10 -5.10
C ARG A 75 4.05 -9.97 -4.19
N ALA A 76 4.93 -9.11 -4.69
CA ALA A 76 5.41 -7.96 -3.93
C ALA A 76 4.28 -6.98 -3.62
N ALA A 77 3.35 -6.75 -4.55
CA ALA A 77 2.17 -5.93 -4.31
C ALA A 77 1.28 -6.48 -3.18
N TRP A 78 1.00 -7.79 -3.18
CA TRP A 78 0.21 -8.44 -2.14
C TRP A 78 0.92 -8.49 -0.78
N GLU A 79 2.25 -8.69 -0.77
CA GLU A 79 3.07 -8.57 0.44
C GLU A 79 3.03 -7.15 0.99
N TYR A 80 3.10 -6.12 0.14
CA TYR A 80 2.98 -4.73 0.57
C TYR A 80 1.59 -4.42 1.12
N ALA A 81 0.54 -4.85 0.44
CA ALA A 81 -0.84 -4.68 0.90
C ALA A 81 -1.05 -5.33 2.27
N ASN A 82 -0.47 -6.51 2.51
CA ASN A 82 -0.52 -7.15 3.83
C ASN A 82 0.13 -6.23 4.88
N LEU A 83 1.35 -5.75 4.64
CA LEU A 83 2.04 -4.88 5.58
C LEU A 83 1.25 -3.60 5.89
N VAL A 84 0.56 -3.03 4.89
CA VAL A 84 -0.32 -1.87 5.08
C VAL A 84 -1.44 -2.18 6.07
N THR A 85 -2.07 -3.36 6.03
CA THR A 85 -3.12 -3.72 7.00
C THR A 85 -2.59 -3.73 8.43
N HIS A 86 -1.39 -4.29 8.67
CA HIS A 86 -0.76 -4.27 9.99
C HIS A 86 -0.42 -2.84 10.44
N TYR A 87 0.06 -2.00 9.51
CA TYR A 87 0.42 -0.62 9.80
C TYR A 87 -0.79 0.24 10.17
N LEU A 88 -1.91 0.09 9.44
CA LEU A 88 -3.14 0.82 9.70
C LEU A 88 -3.79 0.43 11.03
N GLU A 89 -3.75 -0.86 11.40
CA GLU A 89 -4.28 -1.32 12.69
C GLU A 89 -3.46 -0.83 13.88
N TYR A 90 -2.16 -0.65 13.69
CA TYR A 90 -1.30 -0.06 14.70
C TYR A 90 -1.46 1.46 14.81
N GLY A 91 -1.73 2.14 13.70
CA GLY A 91 -1.92 3.59 13.63
C GLY A 91 -3.16 4.06 14.38
N SER A 92 -3.02 5.13 15.17
CA SER A 92 -4.15 5.74 15.88
C SER A 92 -4.97 6.71 15.02
N ASP A 93 -4.41 7.13 13.88
CA ASP A 93 -4.97 8.13 12.97
C ASP A 93 -4.76 7.66 11.53
N GLU A 94 -5.85 7.30 10.86
CA GLU A 94 -5.87 6.78 9.51
C GLU A 94 -5.27 7.75 8.49
N ASP A 95 -5.66 9.03 8.54
CA ASP A 95 -5.21 10.04 7.59
C ASP A 95 -3.71 10.28 7.72
N LEU A 96 -3.20 10.29 8.96
CA LEU A 96 -1.77 10.40 9.21
C LEU A 96 -1.02 9.16 8.68
N SER A 97 -1.50 7.96 8.99
CA SER A 97 -0.88 6.72 8.52
C SER A 97 -0.85 6.63 7.00
N ILE A 98 -1.91 7.04 6.30
CA ILE A 98 -1.93 7.08 4.84
C ILE A 98 -0.96 8.13 4.29
N SER A 99 -0.87 9.32 4.90
CA SER A 99 0.12 10.33 4.51
C SER A 99 1.56 9.82 4.65
N GLU A 100 1.84 9.05 5.71
CA GLU A 100 3.15 8.43 5.95
C GLU A 100 3.45 7.38 4.86
N LEU A 101 2.47 6.54 4.53
CA LEU A 101 2.57 5.54 3.47
C LEU A 101 2.69 6.13 2.07
N GLN A 102 2.26 7.37 1.84
CA GLN A 102 2.49 8.09 0.60
C GLN A 102 3.86 8.81 0.57
N GLY A 103 4.63 8.76 1.66
CA GLY A 103 5.89 9.49 1.80
C GLY A 103 5.70 11.01 1.84
N ARG A 104 4.57 11.50 2.37
CA ARG A 104 4.20 12.93 2.34
C ARG A 104 4.19 13.63 3.71
N SER A 105 4.49 12.91 4.79
CA SER A 105 4.25 13.41 6.15
C SER A 105 5.25 14.44 6.67
N ASP A 106 6.44 14.60 6.08
CA ASP A 106 7.39 15.63 6.49
C ASP A 106 8.12 16.29 5.30
N PRO A 107 7.90 17.59 5.03
CA PRO A 107 8.58 18.31 3.95
C PRO A 107 10.06 18.63 4.25
N THR A 108 10.55 18.36 5.46
CA THR A 108 11.94 18.61 5.87
C THR A 108 12.84 17.38 5.73
N GLU A 109 12.26 16.21 5.45
CA GLU A 109 12.98 14.96 5.33
C GLU A 109 13.09 14.48 3.88
N ASP A 110 14.14 13.69 3.63
CA ASP A 110 14.45 13.08 2.34
C ASP A 110 13.41 11.99 2.04
N THR A 111 12.22 12.43 1.64
CA THR A 111 11.06 11.57 1.35
C THR A 111 11.31 10.81 0.07
N TRP A 112 11.67 9.54 0.20
CA TRP A 112 11.80 8.67 -0.95
C TRP A 112 10.42 8.17 -1.39
N HIS A 113 10.02 8.54 -2.60
CA HIS A 113 8.87 7.98 -3.28
C HIS A 113 9.32 7.52 -4.67
N PRO A 114 9.15 6.23 -5.01
CA PRO A 114 9.59 5.73 -6.30
C PRO A 114 8.76 6.37 -7.41
N LYS A 115 9.43 6.72 -8.51
CA LYS A 115 8.77 7.19 -9.72
C LYS A 115 8.44 5.97 -10.57
N GLY A 116 7.15 5.71 -10.78
CA GLY A 116 6.67 4.64 -11.65
C GLY A 116 6.58 3.28 -10.94
N VAL A 117 7.11 2.25 -11.59
CA VAL A 117 7.00 0.84 -11.17
C VAL A 117 8.23 0.42 -10.39
N VAL A 118 8.02 -0.15 -9.21
CA VAL A 118 9.09 -0.75 -8.42
C VAL A 118 9.38 -2.17 -8.91
N SER A 119 10.61 -2.41 -9.33
CA SER A 119 11.14 -3.72 -9.69
C SER A 119 12.27 -4.13 -8.73
N GLU A 120 12.49 -5.44 -8.58
CA GLU A 120 13.60 -6.06 -7.83
C GLU A 120 13.67 -5.82 -6.30
N MET A 121 12.88 -4.91 -5.76
CA MET A 121 12.82 -4.64 -4.32
C MET A 121 11.71 -5.43 -3.61
N ARG A 122 11.97 -5.80 -2.35
CA ARG A 122 10.98 -6.45 -1.49
C ARG A 122 9.99 -5.44 -0.94
N ALA A 123 8.74 -5.86 -0.75
CA ALA A 123 7.66 -5.05 -0.21
C ALA A 123 8.03 -4.32 1.09
N GLU A 124 8.62 -5.04 2.05
CA GLU A 124 9.04 -4.47 3.33
C GLU A 124 10.12 -3.40 3.16
N GLU A 125 11.09 -3.61 2.26
CA GLU A 125 12.14 -2.64 1.99
C GLU A 125 11.57 -1.35 1.38
N VAL A 126 10.63 -1.49 0.45
CA VAL A 126 9.91 -0.35 -0.14
C VAL A 126 9.16 0.43 0.93
N MET A 127 8.39 -0.26 1.77
CA MET A 127 7.61 0.39 2.82
C MET A 127 8.50 1.13 3.81
N ARG A 128 9.62 0.56 4.23
CA ARG A 128 10.59 1.23 5.11
C ARG A 128 11.13 2.51 4.48
N LYS A 129 11.53 2.45 3.20
CA LYS A 129 12.03 3.65 2.50
C LYS A 129 10.94 4.72 2.33
N MET A 130 9.70 4.33 2.05
CA MET A 130 8.58 5.27 1.94
C MET A 130 8.21 5.91 3.28
N LEU A 131 8.26 5.14 4.36
CA LEU A 131 8.01 5.65 5.72
C LEU A 131 9.13 6.57 6.23
N GLY A 132 10.36 6.41 5.74
CA GLY A 132 11.50 7.25 6.13
C GLY A 132 11.72 7.22 7.63
N HIS A 133 11.63 8.38 8.30
CA HIS A 133 11.75 8.48 9.75
C HIS A 133 10.73 7.62 10.50
N TYR A 134 9.56 7.34 9.92
CA TYR A 134 8.51 6.54 10.54
C TYR A 134 8.72 5.01 10.40
N GLU A 135 9.84 4.54 9.85
CA GLU A 135 10.09 3.10 9.67
C GLU A 135 10.04 2.29 10.99
N PHE A 136 10.31 2.94 12.14
CA PHE A 136 10.21 2.30 13.45
C PHE A 136 8.79 1.86 13.77
N ARG A 137 7.77 2.57 13.28
CA ARG A 137 6.36 2.22 13.48
C ARG A 137 5.99 0.93 12.77
N LEU A 138 6.61 0.63 11.62
CA LEU A 138 6.41 -0.65 10.95
C LEU A 138 6.92 -1.82 11.82
N ASN A 139 8.07 -1.66 12.48
CA ASN A 139 8.58 -2.68 13.39
C ASN A 139 7.63 -2.91 14.57
N ASP A 140 7.06 -1.84 15.13
CA ASP A 140 6.15 -1.94 16.26
C ASP A 140 4.81 -2.56 15.84
N ALA A 141 4.29 -2.20 14.66
CA ALA A 141 3.09 -2.80 14.09
C ALA A 141 3.24 -4.32 13.91
N LEU A 142 4.34 -4.77 13.30
CA LEU A 142 4.58 -6.20 13.08
C LEU A 142 4.73 -6.97 14.40
N LYS A 143 5.43 -6.39 15.39
CA LYS A 143 5.55 -7.01 16.73
C LYS A 143 4.21 -7.09 17.46
N ALA A 144 3.38 -6.05 17.36
CA ALA A 144 2.06 -6.04 17.99
C ALA A 144 1.19 -7.19 17.46
N SER A 145 1.23 -7.45 16.15
CA SER A 145 0.48 -8.55 15.54
C SER A 145 0.99 -9.93 15.95
N GLU A 146 2.30 -10.12 16.16
CA GLU A 146 2.85 -11.38 16.70
C GLU A 146 2.40 -11.67 18.15
N VAL A 147 2.06 -10.64 18.92
CA VAL A 147 1.59 -10.77 20.31
C VAL A 147 0.11 -11.11 20.37
N VAL A 148 -0.71 -10.63 19.42
CA VAL A 148 -2.15 -10.92 19.35
C VAL A 148 -2.44 -12.33 18.82
N GLY A 149 -1.54 -12.89 17.99
CA GLY A 149 -1.65 -14.25 17.44
C GLY A 149 -1.27 -15.41 18.38
N LYS A 150 -1.10 -15.18 19.70
CA LYS A 150 -0.82 -16.21 20.73
C LYS A 150 -1.90 -16.25 21.80
#